data_AF-A0A9Q1J224-F1
#
_entry.id   AF-A0A9Q1J224-F1
#
_cell.length_a   1.000
_cell.length_b   1.000
_cell.length_c   1.000
_cell.angle_alpha   90.00
_cell.angle_beta   90.00
_cell.angle_gamma   90.00
#
_symmetry.space_group_name_H-M   'P 1'
#
loop_
_entity.id
_entity.type
_entity.pdbx_description
1 polymer ?
#
loop_
_entity_poly.entity_id
_entity_poly.type
_entity_poly.pdbx_seq_one_letter_code
_entity_poly.pdbx_strand_id
1 'polypeptide(L)'
;MDNFFISVPLAEKLLEKNLTIVGTLRQNKADIPPVMKKSKSREVHSSEFGFSGNMTMVSYVTKKGKVVVLLSTMHDDKAVDDNSVKKKPEMIQYYNKTKGGVDTMDQMVCTYSCKWRTRRWPMVLWHNVLDVAALNAYTIFTTQHPDCMGGVSHARRLFIKELGKELVMP
;
A
#
# COMPACT_ATOMS: atom_id res chain seq x y z
N MET A 1 -4.30 -0.12 3.16
CA MET A 1 -4.53 1.25 3.65
C MET A 1 -3.71 1.53 4.90
N ASP A 2 -3.12 2.71 4.96
CA ASP A 2 -2.39 3.16 6.15
C ASP A 2 -3.34 3.56 7.28
N ASN A 3 -2.79 3.62 8.48
CA ASN A 3 -3.50 3.84 9.74
C ASN A 3 -4.25 5.17 9.85
N PHE A 4 -3.91 6.14 9.00
CA PHE A 4 -4.59 7.43 8.94
C PHE A 4 -5.98 7.31 8.31
N PHE A 5 -6.16 6.38 7.36
CA PHE A 5 -7.36 6.31 6.53
C PHE A 5 -8.37 5.25 6.99
N ILE A 6 -8.00 4.35 7.91
CA ILE A 6 -8.85 3.22 8.27
C ILE A 6 -9.59 3.42 9.60
N SER A 7 -10.85 2.98 9.63
CA SER A 7 -11.69 2.90 10.82
C SER A 7 -12.74 1.81 10.64
N VAL A 8 -13.31 1.31 11.75
CA VAL A 8 -14.37 0.30 11.70
C VAL A 8 -15.63 0.81 10.98
N PRO A 9 -16.16 2.01 11.26
CA PRO A 9 -17.34 2.52 10.55
C PRO A 9 -17.11 2.74 9.04
N LEU A 10 -15.87 3.07 8.65
CA LEU A 10 -15.53 3.20 7.23
C LEU A 10 -15.57 1.83 6.54
N ALA A 11 -15.10 0.78 7.20
CA ALA A 11 -15.10 -0.57 6.67
C ALA A 11 -16.53 -1.05 6.37
N GLU A 12 -17.46 -0.84 7.30
CA GLU A 12 -18.88 -1.18 7.15
C GLU A 12 -19.50 -0.44 5.96
N LYS A 13 -19.33 0.89 5.88
CA LYS A 13 -19.86 1.71 4.78
C LYS A 13 -19.27 1.36 3.41
N LEU A 14 -18.02 0.89 3.36
CA LEU A 14 -17.42 0.45 2.10
C LEU A 14 -17.94 -0.93 1.69
N LEU A 15 -18.22 -1.80 2.66
CA LEU A 15 -18.83 -3.10 2.41
C LEU A 15 -20.23 -2.95 1.78
N GLU A 16 -21.03 -1.98 2.25
CA GLU A 16 -22.32 -1.62 1.64
C GLU A 16 -22.19 -1.22 0.15
N LYS A 17 -21.02 -0.75 -0.26
CA LYS A 17 -20.70 -0.35 -1.64
C LYS A 17 -19.92 -1.43 -2.41
N ASN A 18 -19.87 -2.67 -1.91
CA ASN A 18 -19.09 -3.77 -2.49
C ASN A 18 -17.58 -3.46 -2.61
N LEU A 19 -17.04 -2.64 -1.72
CA LEU A 19 -15.62 -2.34 -1.63
C LEU A 19 -15.02 -2.96 -0.38
N THR A 20 -13.98 -3.75 -0.56
CA THR A 20 -13.24 -4.35 0.55
C THR A 20 -12.06 -3.48 0.97
N ILE A 21 -11.69 -3.55 2.24
CA ILE A 21 -10.50 -2.89 2.76
C ILE A 21 -9.58 -3.84 3.51
N VAL A 22 -8.30 -3.52 3.46
CA VAL A 22 -7.26 -4.11 4.30
C VAL A 22 -6.34 -2.98 4.76
N GLY A 23 -6.13 -2.85 6.07
CA GLY A 23 -5.26 -1.80 6.57
C GLY A 23 -4.89 -1.94 8.03
N THR A 24 -3.95 -1.11 8.48
CA THR A 24 -3.47 -1.12 9.87
C THR A 24 -4.29 -0.17 10.72
N LEU A 25 -4.79 -0.59 11.88
CA LEU A 25 -5.49 0.30 12.80
C LEU A 25 -4.53 0.91 13.83
N ARG A 26 -4.76 2.17 14.20
CA ARG A 26 -4.04 2.79 15.34
C ARG A 26 -4.55 2.19 16.64
N GLN A 27 -3.62 1.81 17.53
CA GLN A 27 -3.94 1.14 18.81
C GLN A 27 -4.83 1.96 19.77
N ASN A 28 -4.88 3.28 19.59
CA ASN A 28 -5.69 4.18 20.41
C ASN A 28 -7.16 4.25 19.97
N LYS A 29 -7.57 3.53 18.93
CA LYS A 29 -8.98 3.45 18.52
C LYS A 29 -9.81 2.72 19.59
N ALA A 30 -10.99 3.27 19.88
CA ALA A 30 -11.93 2.71 20.85
C ALA A 30 -12.45 1.33 20.43
N ASP A 31 -12.59 1.14 19.11
CA ASP A 31 -13.13 -0.09 18.48
C ASP A 31 -12.23 -1.32 18.66
N ILE A 32 -11.00 -1.16 19.19
CA ILE A 32 -10.07 -2.27 19.41
C ILE A 32 -10.29 -2.84 20.82
N PRO A 33 -10.66 -4.13 20.94
CA PRO A 33 -10.81 -4.80 22.23
C PRO A 33 -9.53 -4.74 23.06
N PRO A 34 -9.61 -4.62 24.41
CA PRO A 34 -8.44 -4.59 25.27
C PRO A 34 -7.49 -5.78 25.11
N VAL A 35 -8.04 -6.96 24.82
CA VAL A 35 -7.27 -8.20 24.58
C VAL A 35 -6.29 -8.02 23.41
N MET A 36 -6.71 -7.32 22.36
CA MET A 36 -5.93 -7.09 21.14
C MET A 36 -4.95 -5.92 21.23
N LYS A 37 -4.99 -5.16 22.34
CA LYS A 37 -4.06 -4.06 22.60
C LYS A 37 -2.72 -4.60 23.09
N LYS A 38 -1.76 -3.68 23.23
CA LYS A 38 -0.42 -4.00 23.67
C LYS A 38 -0.45 -4.58 25.10
N SER A 39 -0.09 -5.86 25.22
CA SER A 39 0.17 -6.51 26.51
C SER A 39 1.64 -6.95 26.62
N LYS A 40 2.17 -6.94 27.85
CA LYS A 40 3.50 -7.49 28.17
C LYS A 40 3.49 -9.02 28.29
N SER A 41 2.32 -9.63 28.50
CA SER A 41 2.16 -11.07 28.69
C SER A 41 2.15 -11.86 27.38
N ARG A 42 1.91 -11.19 26.24
CA ARG A 42 1.81 -11.87 24.94
C ARG A 42 3.19 -12.24 24.40
N GLU A 43 3.29 -13.47 23.92
CA GLU A 43 4.49 -14.01 23.29
C GLU A 43 4.78 -13.31 21.96
N VAL A 44 6.06 -13.20 21.62
CA VAL A 44 6.49 -12.66 20.33
C VAL A 44 6.04 -13.62 19.22
N HIS A 45 5.55 -13.08 18.11
CA HIS A 45 4.97 -13.83 16.99
C HIS A 45 3.63 -14.52 17.29
N SER A 46 2.98 -14.20 18.42
CA SER A 46 1.59 -14.60 18.67
C SER A 46 0.59 -13.72 17.91
N SER A 47 -0.52 -14.32 17.51
CA SER A 47 -1.63 -13.67 16.79
C SER A 47 -2.94 -13.89 17.51
N GLU A 48 -3.77 -12.86 17.60
CA GLU A 48 -5.14 -12.95 18.10
C GLU A 48 -6.08 -12.42 17.01
N PHE A 49 -7.21 -13.09 16.83
CA PHE A 49 -8.19 -12.77 15.80
C PHE A 49 -9.53 -12.42 16.42
N GLY A 50 -10.16 -11.37 15.91
CA GLY A 50 -11.51 -10.93 16.25
C GLY A 50 -12.38 -10.93 15.02
N PHE A 51 -13.59 -11.48 15.15
CA PHE A 51 -14.55 -11.55 14.05
C PHE A 51 -15.79 -10.78 14.48
N SER A 52 -16.27 -9.91 13.60
CA SER A 52 -17.49 -9.15 13.80
C SER A 52 -18.20 -9.02 12.46
N GLY A 53 -19.23 -9.84 12.24
CA GLY A 53 -19.89 -9.94 10.93
C GLY A 53 -18.88 -10.32 9.84
N ASN A 54 -18.86 -9.55 8.75
CA ASN A 54 -17.96 -9.75 7.60
C ASN A 54 -16.62 -9.01 7.75
N MET A 55 -16.14 -8.88 8.99
CA MET A 55 -14.93 -8.15 9.32
C MET A 55 -14.05 -8.98 10.24
N THR A 56 -12.78 -9.06 9.88
CA THR A 56 -11.75 -9.73 10.66
C THR A 56 -10.71 -8.73 11.10
N MET A 57 -10.43 -8.72 12.40
CA MET A 57 -9.36 -7.96 13.01
C MET A 57 -8.27 -8.92 13.46
N VAL A 58 -7.02 -8.62 13.14
CA VAL A 58 -5.88 -9.39 13.61
C VAL A 58 -4.93 -8.52 14.41
N SER A 59 -4.53 -9.02 15.58
CA SER A 59 -3.54 -8.39 16.45
C SER A 59 -2.32 -9.29 16.54
N TYR A 60 -1.20 -8.82 15.98
CA TYR A 60 0.04 -9.59 15.87
C TYR A 60 1.19 -8.94 16.64
N VAL A 61 1.90 -9.72 17.44
CA VAL A 61 3.05 -9.25 18.20
C VAL A 61 4.33 -9.38 17.37
N THR A 62 4.82 -8.26 16.84
CA THR A 62 6.05 -8.24 16.02
C THR A 62 7.32 -8.38 16.87
N LYS A 63 7.35 -7.72 18.03
CA LYS A 63 8.45 -7.71 19.00
C LYS A 63 7.83 -7.53 20.40
N LYS A 64 8.59 -7.83 21.46
CA LYS A 64 8.13 -7.64 22.84
C LYS A 64 7.63 -6.19 23.03
N GLY A 65 6.35 -6.05 23.37
CA GLY A 65 5.70 -4.75 23.54
C GLY A 65 5.45 -3.96 22.24
N LYS A 66 5.53 -4.57 21.05
CA LYS A 66 5.12 -3.95 19.77
C LYS A 66 4.08 -4.83 19.08
N VAL A 67 2.84 -4.35 19.08
CA VAL A 67 1.68 -5.01 18.47
C VAL A 67 1.28 -4.25 17.21
N VAL A 68 0.93 -4.98 16.16
CA VAL A 68 0.33 -4.40 14.95
C VAL A 68 -1.08 -4.95 14.85
N VAL A 69 -2.05 -4.04 14.75
CA VAL A 69 -3.45 -4.39 14.56
C VAL A 69 -3.81 -4.11 13.12
N LEU A 70 -4.41 -5.08 12.43
CA LEU A 70 -5.00 -4.88 11.11
C LEU A 70 -6.48 -5.19 11.14
N LEU A 71 -7.20 -4.53 10.24
CA LEU A 71 -8.58 -4.78 9.93
C LEU A 71 -8.70 -5.18 8.46
N SER A 72 -9.49 -6.21 8.19
CA SER A 72 -9.88 -6.60 6.84
C SER A 72 -11.35 -6.94 6.77
N THR A 73 -11.95 -6.61 5.63
CA THR A 73 -13.30 -7.04 5.24
C THR A 73 -13.27 -8.06 4.09
N MET A 74 -12.09 -8.63 3.80
CA MET A 74 -11.85 -9.56 2.69
C MET A 74 -11.48 -10.96 3.19
N HIS A 75 -10.89 -11.05 4.38
CA HIS A 75 -10.40 -12.30 4.95
C HIS A 75 -11.34 -12.71 6.09
N ASP A 76 -11.77 -13.97 6.09
CA ASP A 76 -12.68 -14.54 7.08
C ASP A 76 -12.05 -15.70 7.86
N ASP A 77 -10.76 -15.96 7.66
CA ASP A 77 -10.05 -17.09 8.23
C ASP A 77 -8.96 -16.68 9.22
N LYS A 78 -8.47 -17.70 9.95
CA LYS A 78 -7.38 -17.58 10.92
C LYS A 78 -6.06 -18.10 10.33
N ALA A 79 -5.87 -18.01 9.01
CA ALA A 79 -4.70 -18.57 8.36
C ALA A 79 -3.41 -17.91 8.88
N VAL A 80 -2.53 -18.74 9.40
CA VAL A 80 -1.20 -18.38 9.86
C VAL A 80 -0.19 -19.26 9.14
N ASP A 81 0.89 -18.64 8.69
CA ASP A 81 2.00 -19.37 8.08
C ASP A 81 2.85 -20.03 9.16
N ASP A 82 2.49 -21.26 9.53
CA ASP A 82 3.16 -22.08 10.54
C ASP A 82 4.54 -22.58 10.10
N ASN A 83 4.83 -22.55 8.80
CA ASN A 83 6.14 -22.92 8.26
C ASN A 83 7.20 -21.84 8.51
N SER A 84 6.78 -20.60 8.73
CA SER A 84 7.68 -19.49 9.02
C SER A 84 7.95 -19.34 10.52
N VAL A 85 9.23 -19.14 10.88
CA VAL A 85 9.66 -18.79 12.26
C VAL A 85 8.88 -17.59 12.83
N LYS A 86 8.40 -16.70 11.96
CA LYS A 86 7.67 -15.49 12.35
C LYS A 86 6.16 -15.69 12.50
N LYS A 87 5.60 -16.84 12.12
CA LYS A 87 4.16 -17.18 12.22
C LYS A 87 3.24 -16.01 11.84
N LYS A 88 3.47 -15.45 10.65
CA LYS A 88 2.74 -14.26 10.20
C LYS A 88 1.35 -14.67 9.71
N PRO A 89 0.27 -14.05 10.21
CA PRO A 89 -1.06 -14.18 9.63
C PRO A 89 -1.06 -13.84 8.15
N GLU A 90 -1.87 -14.56 7.36
CA GLU A 90 -2.02 -14.29 5.93
C GLU A 90 -2.40 -12.84 5.66
N MET A 91 -3.34 -12.28 6.43
CA MET A 91 -3.74 -10.86 6.37
C MET A 91 -2.55 -9.90 6.43
N ILE A 92 -1.54 -10.20 7.25
CA ILE A 92 -0.33 -9.37 7.37
C ILE A 92 0.57 -9.54 6.16
N GLN A 93 0.65 -10.75 5.61
CA GLN A 93 1.40 -10.99 4.38
C GLN A 93 0.75 -10.27 3.21
N TYR A 94 -0.56 -10.38 3.06
CA TYR A 94 -1.35 -9.70 2.04
C TYR A 94 -1.19 -8.17 2.14
N TYR A 95 -1.32 -7.61 3.35
CA TYR A 95 -1.09 -6.18 3.58
C TYR A 95 0.32 -5.76 3.17
N ASN A 96 1.35 -6.53 3.52
CA ASN A 96 2.73 -6.20 3.16
C ASN A 96 2.98 -6.23 1.65
N LYS A 97 2.31 -7.12 0.92
CA LYS A 97 2.38 -7.19 -0.55
C LYS A 97 1.74 -5.97 -1.21
N THR A 98 0.62 -5.49 -0.67
CA THR A 98 -0.20 -4.45 -1.33
C THR A 98 0.09 -3.01 -0.87
N LYS A 99 0.59 -2.82 0.36
CA LYS A 99 0.80 -1.48 0.93
C LYS A 99 1.79 -0.60 0.17
N GLY A 100 2.70 -1.20 -0.61
CA GLY A 100 3.81 -0.50 -1.26
C GLY A 100 3.46 0.19 -2.57
N GLY A 101 2.23 0.06 -3.09
CA GLY A 101 1.88 0.58 -4.41
C GLY A 101 2.13 2.09 -4.57
N VAL A 102 1.64 2.89 -3.61
CA VAL A 102 1.80 4.36 -3.65
C VAL A 102 3.25 4.77 -3.42
N ASP A 103 3.93 4.19 -2.43
CA ASP A 103 5.34 4.49 -2.13
C ASP A 103 6.25 4.15 -3.33
N THR A 104 5.94 3.06 -4.03
CA THR A 104 6.69 2.64 -5.22
C THR A 104 6.46 3.60 -6.37
N MET A 105 5.22 4.06 -6.57
CA MET A 105 4.90 5.11 -7.55
C MET A 105 5.66 6.41 -7.25
N ASP A 106 5.65 6.85 -5.99
CA ASP A 106 6.33 8.08 -5.57
C ASP A 106 7.84 7.98 -5.73
N GLN A 107 8.43 6.84 -5.37
CA GLN A 107 9.85 6.56 -5.60
C GLN A 107 10.20 6.60 -7.09
N MET A 108 9.36 6.00 -7.94
CA MET A 108 9.52 6.05 -9.39
C MET A 108 9.46 7.49 -9.89
N VAL A 109 8.43 8.25 -9.53
CA VAL A 109 8.29 9.66 -9.91
C VAL A 109 9.52 10.47 -9.47
N CYS A 110 9.98 10.31 -8.23
CA CYS A 110 11.14 11.03 -7.71
C CYS A 110 12.45 10.71 -8.46
N THR A 111 12.59 9.49 -8.99
CA THR A 111 13.82 9.07 -9.72
C THR A 111 14.00 9.83 -11.04
N TYR A 112 12.90 10.12 -11.74
CA TYR A 112 12.89 10.87 -13.01
C TYR A 112 11.83 11.96 -12.94
N SER A 113 12.15 13.04 -12.22
CA SER A 113 11.25 14.16 -12.02
C SER A 113 11.69 15.39 -12.82
N CYS A 114 10.71 16.09 -13.40
CA CYS A 114 10.89 17.38 -14.06
C CYS A 114 10.64 18.57 -13.10
N LYS A 115 10.54 18.34 -11.79
CA LYS A 115 10.29 19.40 -10.80
C LYS A 115 11.47 20.37 -10.70
N TRP A 116 11.19 21.65 -10.93
CA TRP A 116 12.17 22.72 -10.76
C TRP A 116 11.85 23.58 -9.55
N ARG A 117 12.89 24.20 -8.98
CA ARG A 117 12.72 25.15 -7.86
C ARG A 117 11.88 26.34 -8.35
N THR A 118 10.73 26.54 -7.73
CA THR A 118 9.80 27.62 -8.05
C THR A 118 9.26 28.26 -6.78
N ARG A 119 8.92 29.55 -6.86
CA ARG A 119 8.22 30.28 -5.78
C ARG A 119 6.70 30.30 -5.97
N ARG A 120 6.20 29.73 -7.08
CA ARG A 120 4.77 29.70 -7.42
C ARG A 120 4.23 28.31 -7.14
N TRP A 121 3.40 28.16 -6.10
CA TRP A 121 2.81 26.86 -5.74
C TRP A 121 2.05 26.15 -6.89
N PRO A 122 1.38 26.84 -7.84
CA PRO A 122 0.70 26.15 -8.94
C PRO A 122 1.67 25.41 -9.86
N MET A 123 2.90 25.93 -10.03
CA MET A 123 3.93 25.27 -10.82
C MET A 123 4.38 23.94 -10.18
N VAL A 124 4.33 23.83 -8.85
CA VAL A 124 4.63 22.56 -8.17
C VAL A 124 3.61 21.49 -8.53
N LEU A 125 2.32 21.85 -8.57
CA LEU A 125 1.27 20.96 -9.03
C LEU A 125 1.44 20.58 -10.49
N TRP A 126 1.74 21.54 -11.35
CA TRP A 126 1.97 21.30 -12.77
C TRP A 126 3.09 20.27 -13.02
N HIS A 127 4.26 20.43 -12.38
CA HIS A 127 5.34 19.46 -12.50
C HIS A 127 4.95 18.07 -11.98
N ASN A 128 4.20 17.99 -10.87
CA ASN A 128 3.69 16.71 -10.37
C ASN A 128 2.76 16.02 -11.38
N VAL A 129 1.86 16.78 -12.02
CA VAL A 129 0.95 16.25 -13.04
C VAL A 129 1.74 15.69 -14.22
N LEU A 130 2.77 16.40 -14.69
CA LEU A 130 3.64 15.92 -15.78
C LEU A 130 4.37 14.61 -15.41
N ASP A 131 4.97 14.55 -14.22
CA ASP A 131 5.71 13.36 -13.78
C ASP A 131 4.79 12.13 -13.66
N VAL A 132 3.58 12.31 -13.12
CA VAL A 132 2.59 11.22 -12.98
C VAL A 132 2.02 10.83 -14.35
N ALA A 133 1.74 11.79 -15.23
CA ALA A 133 1.26 11.52 -16.57
C ALA A 133 2.28 10.71 -17.39
N ALA A 134 3.57 11.06 -17.32
CA ALA A 134 4.64 10.34 -17.99
C ALA A 134 4.78 8.89 -17.46
N LEU A 135 4.63 8.69 -16.14
CA LEU A 135 4.66 7.36 -15.55
C LEU A 135 3.45 6.51 -16.00
N ASN A 136 2.24 7.09 -16.00
CA ASN A 136 1.04 6.39 -16.46
C ASN A 136 1.13 6.04 -17.95
N ALA A 137 1.63 6.95 -18.79
CA ALA A 137 1.89 6.70 -20.20
C ALA A 137 2.88 5.55 -20.40
N TYR A 138 3.95 5.52 -19.60
CA TYR A 138 4.90 4.41 -19.61
C TYR A 138 4.24 3.07 -19.24
N THR A 139 3.40 3.04 -18.20
CA THR A 139 2.67 1.82 -17.80
C THR A 139 1.73 1.32 -18.90
N ILE A 140 1.01 2.22 -19.57
CA ILE A 140 0.15 1.86 -20.72
C ILE A 140 1.00 1.32 -21.87
N PHE A 141 2.11 1.97 -22.19
CA PHE A 141 3.01 1.53 -23.25
C PHE A 141 3.58 0.12 -22.99
N THR A 142 4.07 -0.14 -21.77
CA THR A 142 4.64 -1.46 -21.43
C THR A 142 3.60 -2.58 -21.35
N THR A 143 2.33 -2.24 -21.07
CA THR A 143 1.26 -3.24 -21.06
C THR A 143 0.80 -3.60 -22.47
N GLN A 144 0.82 -2.66 -23.41
CA GLN A 144 0.51 -2.90 -24.83
C GLN A 144 1.68 -3.55 -25.59
N HIS A 145 2.91 -3.23 -25.20
CA HIS A 145 4.13 -3.64 -25.90
C HIS A 145 5.13 -4.31 -24.94
N PRO A 146 4.82 -5.53 -24.42
CA PRO A 146 5.68 -6.21 -23.46
C PRO A 146 7.05 -6.58 -24.05
N ASP A 147 7.11 -6.87 -25.35
CA ASP A 147 8.34 -7.30 -26.04
C ASP A 147 9.33 -6.14 -26.28
N CYS A 148 8.82 -4.92 -26.45
CA CYS A 148 9.63 -3.78 -26.87
C CYS A 148 10.64 -3.31 -25.81
N MET A 149 10.42 -3.66 -24.55
CA MET A 149 11.24 -3.23 -23.41
C MET A 149 11.56 -4.37 -22.44
N GLY A 150 11.28 -5.62 -22.81
CA GLY A 150 11.57 -6.80 -22.00
C GLY A 150 13.06 -6.96 -21.72
N GLY A 151 13.45 -6.98 -20.44
CA GLY A 151 14.83 -7.23 -20.02
C GLY A 151 15.77 -6.01 -20.03
N VAL A 152 15.31 -4.82 -20.42
CA VAL A 152 16.15 -3.62 -20.44
C VAL A 152 16.08 -2.89 -19.09
N SER A 153 17.20 -2.88 -18.35
CA SER A 153 17.32 -2.21 -17.03
C SER A 153 16.98 -0.71 -17.05
N HIS A 154 17.11 -0.05 -18.21
CA HIS A 154 16.85 1.39 -18.38
C HIS A 154 15.65 1.72 -19.29
N ALA A 155 14.70 0.79 -19.45
CA ALA A 155 13.53 0.94 -20.32
C ALA A 155 12.78 2.27 -20.13
N ARG A 156 12.50 2.65 -18.88
CA ARG A 156 11.81 3.90 -18.57
C ARG A 156 12.56 5.15 -19.01
N ARG A 157 13.89 5.15 -18.90
CA ARG A 157 14.72 6.28 -19.36
C ARG A 157 14.65 6.44 -20.87
N LEU A 158 14.66 5.31 -21.60
CA LEU A 158 14.53 5.31 -23.06
C LEU A 158 13.16 5.85 -23.48
N PHE A 159 12.09 5.39 -22.81
CA PHE A 159 10.74 5.89 -23.05
C PHE A 159 10.64 7.41 -22.85
N ILE A 160 11.14 7.94 -21.73
CA ILE A 160 11.10 9.38 -21.46
C ILE A 160 11.91 10.17 -22.49
N LYS A 161 13.06 9.64 -22.94
CA LYS A 161 13.87 10.27 -23.98
C LYS A 161 13.11 10.36 -25.29
N GLU A 162 12.44 9.29 -25.69
CA GLU A 162 11.69 9.27 -26.95
C GLU A 162 10.45 10.15 -26.88
N LEU A 163 9.71 10.09 -25.77
CA LEU A 163 8.59 10.99 -25.47
C LEU A 163 9.03 12.46 -25.58
N GLY A 164 10.18 12.80 -25.02
CA GLY A 164 10.73 14.16 -25.09
C GLY A 164 11.09 14.61 -26.51
N LYS A 165 11.52 13.69 -27.39
CA LYS A 165 11.79 14.03 -28.80
C LYS A 165 10.49 14.26 -29.57
N GLU A 166 9.54 13.33 -29.44
CA GLU A 166 8.25 13.40 -30.14
C GLU A 166 7.48 14.67 -29.80
N LEU A 167 7.55 15.15 -28.55
CA LEU A 167 6.91 16.40 -28.12
C LEU A 167 7.58 17.68 -28.68
N VAL A 168 8.80 17.57 -29.20
CA VAL A 168 9.57 18.71 -29.73
C VAL A 168 9.58 18.72 -31.26
N MET A 169 9.24 17.58 -31.90
CA MET A 169 9.09 17.52 -33.35
C MET A 169 7.82 18.30 -33.78
N PRO A 170 7.94 19.13 -34.84
CA PRO A 170 6.85 19.98 -35.32
C PRO A 170 5.74 19.22 -36.06
#